data_AF-A0A444ELP4-F1
#
_entry.id   AF-A0A444ELP4-F1
#
_cell.length_a   1.000
_cell.length_b   1.000
_cell.length_c   1.000
_cell.angle_alpha   90.00
_cell.angle_beta   90.00
_cell.angle_gamma   90.00
#
_symmetry.space_group_name_H-M   'P 1'
#
loop_
_entity.id
_entity.type
_entity.pdbx_description
1 polymer ?
#
loop_
_entity_poly.entity_id
_entity_poly.type
_entity_poly.pdbx_seq_one_letter_code
_entity_poly.pdbx_strand_id
1 'polypeptide(L)' 'MCCIAFAWLKCEKEEVEDCEGFLRKHKILTRSGRHFGVEPKYVRISMLDRDETFDLFIERLLMLHH' A
#
# COMPACT_ATOMS: atom_id res chain seq x y z
N MET A 1 20.77 11.22 2.63
CA MET A 1 19.81 10.76 1.62
C MET A 1 18.43 10.87 2.24
N CYS A 2 17.52 11.70 1.71
CA CYS A 2 16.21 11.89 2.31
C CYS A 2 15.35 10.67 1.96
N CYS A 3 15.19 9.71 2.87
CA CYS A 3 14.36 8.54 2.63
C CYS A 3 12.91 9.00 2.51
N ILE A 4 12.25 8.65 1.40
CA ILE A 4 10.83 8.94 1.17
C ILE A 4 10.07 8.25 2.30
N ALA A 5 9.43 9.01 3.19
CA ALA A 5 8.78 8.44 4.36
C ALA A 5 7.49 7.67 4.01
N PHE A 6 6.81 8.08 2.93
CA PHE A 6 5.53 7.54 2.52
C PHE A 6 5.40 7.41 1.01
N ALA A 7 4.81 6.29 0.58
CA ALA A 7 4.36 6.11 -0.80
C ALA A 7 2.82 6.26 -0.87
N TRP A 8 2.35 6.95 -1.90
CA TRP A 8 0.93 7.01 -2.26
C TRP A 8 0.70 6.14 -3.47
N LEU A 9 -0.17 5.15 -3.34
CA LEU A 9 -0.50 4.20 -4.40
C LEU A 9 -1.99 4.31 -4.73
N LYS A 10 -2.32 4.11 -6.00
CA LYS A 10 -3.69 4.00 -6.50
C LYS A 10 -3.91 2.60 -7.06
N CYS A 11 -4.99 1.95 -6.65
CA CYS A 11 -5.44 0.72 -7.29
C CYS A 11 -6.18 1.06 -8.59
N GLU A 12 -5.64 0.64 -9.74
CA GLU A 12 -6.22 0.92 -11.07
C GLU A 12 -7.20 -0.16 -11.56
N LYS A 13 -7.22 -1.36 -10.93
CA LYS A 13 -8.16 -2.42 -11.29
C LYS A 13 -9.60 -1.94 -10.99
N GLU A 14 -10.48 -1.98 -11.99
CA GLU A 14 -11.87 -1.52 -11.86
C GLU A 14 -12.64 -2.24 -10.74
N GLU A 15 -12.35 -3.52 -10.54
CA GLU A 15 -12.94 -4.37 -9.49
C GLU A 15 -12.52 -3.98 -8.06
N VAL A 16 -11.46 -3.16 -7.91
CA VAL A 16 -10.92 -2.77 -6.61
C VAL A 16 -11.44 -1.38 -6.23
N GLU A 17 -12.60 -1.36 -5.58
CA GLU A 17 -13.15 -0.14 -4.98
C GLU A 17 -12.53 0.21 -3.62
N ASP A 18 -12.10 -0.81 -2.86
CA ASP A 18 -11.40 -0.65 -1.57
C ASP A 18 -9.97 -1.20 -1.66
N CYS A 19 -9.02 -0.29 -1.89
CA CYS A 19 -7.61 -0.63 -2.07
C CYS A 19 -6.96 -1.05 -0.73
N GLU A 20 -7.39 -0.48 0.41
CA GLU A 20 -6.91 -0.90 1.73
C GLU A 20 -7.35 -2.34 2.02
N GLY A 21 -8.64 -2.65 1.79
CA GLY A 21 -9.17 -4.00 1.96
C GLY A 21 -8.51 -5.04 1.05
N PHE A 22 -8.25 -4.69 -0.21
CA PHE A 22 -7.54 -5.56 -1.15
C PHE A 22 -6.12 -5.91 -0.69
N LEU A 23 -5.34 -4.90 -0.28
CA LEU A 23 -3.96 -5.09 0.21
C LEU A 23 -3.93 -5.83 1.55
N ARG A 24 -4.92 -5.61 2.41
CA ARG A 24 -5.03 -6.31 3.69
C ARG A 24 -5.19 -7.81 3.54
N LYS A 25 -5.88 -8.29 2.50
CA LYS A 25 -5.98 -9.73 2.16
C LYS A 25 -4.61 -10.35 1.85
N HIS A 26 -3.69 -9.54 1.34
CA HIS A 26 -2.30 -9.93 1.05
C HIS A 26 -1.33 -9.63 2.20
N LYS A 27 -1.86 -9.41 3.41
CA LYS A 27 -1.08 -9.09 4.62
C LYS A 27 -0.27 -7.78 4.48
N ILE A 28 -0.71 -6.84 3.65
CA ILE A 28 -0.10 -5.51 3.54
C ILE A 28 -1.01 -4.52 4.27
N LEU A 29 -0.52 -3.95 5.37
CA LEU A 29 -1.26 -2.94 6.14
C LEU A 29 -0.98 -1.56 5.57
N THR A 30 -2.03 -0.83 5.21
CA THR A 30 -1.93 0.51 4.65
C THR A 30 -2.89 1.47 5.35
N ARG A 31 -2.90 2.74 4.96
CA ARG A 31 -3.92 3.69 5.39
C ARG A 31 -4.74 4.13 4.19
N SER A 32 -6.05 3.86 4.19
CA SER A 32 -6.95 4.31 3.14
C SER A 32 -6.90 5.82 2.96
N GLY A 33 -6.99 6.23 1.70
CA GLY A 33 -7.19 7.60 1.26
C GLY A 33 -8.43 8.26 1.88
N ARG A 34 -9.43 7.47 2.30
CA ARG A 34 -10.63 7.99 3.01
C ARG A 34 -10.25 8.81 4.23
N HIS A 35 -9.21 8.41 4.97
CA HIS A 35 -8.74 9.14 6.16
C HIS A 35 -8.11 10.50 5.82
N PHE A 36 -7.82 10.76 4.55
CA PHE A 36 -7.21 11.98 4.04
C PHE A 36 -8.16 12.77 3.12
N GLY A 37 -9.44 12.39 3.06
CA GLY A 37 -10.44 13.06 2.22
C GLY A 37 -10.32 12.74 0.73
N VAL A 38 -9.61 11.68 0.35
CA VAL A 38 -9.51 11.22 -1.04
C VAL A 38 -10.21 9.87 -1.23
N GLU A 39 -10.33 9.43 -2.48
CA GLU A 39 -11.05 8.21 -2.82
C GLU A 39 -10.44 6.96 -2.15
N PRO A 40 -11.25 5.92 -1.90
CA PRO A 40 -10.81 4.69 -1.23
C PRO A 40 -9.88 3.82 -2.10
N LYS A 41 -9.76 4.18 -3.39
CA LYS A 41 -8.82 3.61 -4.34
C LYS A 41 -7.37 4.02 -4.07
N TYR A 42 -7.16 5.07 -3.27
CA TYR A 42 -5.83 5.50 -2.84
C TYR A 42 -5.48 4.91 -1.48
N VAL A 43 -4.21 4.58 -1.30
CA VAL A 43 -3.64 4.19 -0.01
C VAL A 43 -2.31 4.90 0.21
N ARG A 44 -2.02 5.18 1.47
CA ARG A 44 -0.70 5.64 1.92
C ARG A 44 0.01 4.51 2.66
N ILE A 45 1.26 4.26 2.30
CA ILE A 45 2.10 3.22 2.89
C ILE A 45 3.32 3.87 3.56
N SER A 46 3.66 3.42 4.77
CA SER A 46 4.92 3.80 5.42
C SER A 46 6.07 3.04 4.77
N MET A 47 7.06 3.77 4.28
CA MET A 47 8.33 3.20 3.81
C MET A 47 9.39 3.24 4.91
N LEU A 48 9.02 3.72 6.10
CA LEU A 48 9.86 3.74 7.29
C LEU A 48 9.58 2.49 8.13
N ASP A 49 10.45 1.50 8.01
CA ASP A 49 10.55 0.36 8.91
C ASP A 49 11.99 -0.20 8.83
N ARG A 50 12.30 -1.28 9.55
CA ARG A 50 13.56 -2.02 9.40
C ARG A 50 13.65 -2.65 8.00
N ASP A 51 14.87 -2.77 7.48
CA ASP A 51 15.15 -3.33 6.14
C ASP A 51 14.44 -4.67 5.91
N GLU A 52 14.51 -5.61 6.86
CA GLU A 52 13.83 -6.91 6.75
C GLU A 52 12.30 -6.81 6.55
N THR A 53 11.68 -5.83 7.22
CA THR A 53 10.22 -5.61 7.11
C THR A 53 9.87 -4.92 5.80
N PHE A 54 10.75 -4.03 5.34
CA PHE A 54 10.64 -3.39 4.04
C PHE A 54 10.79 -4.41 2.90
N ASP A 55 11.79 -5.30 2.96
CA ASP A 55 12.02 -6.35 1.97
C ASP A 55 10.81 -7.29 1.86
N LEU A 56 10.28 -7.74 3.01
CA LEU A 56 9.06 -8.54 3.05
C LEU A 56 7.85 -7.82 2.46
N PHE A 57 7.76 -6.50 2.65
CA PHE A 57 6.72 -5.68 2.02
C PHE A 57 6.86 -5.70 0.49
N ILE A 58 8.07 -5.52 -0.04
CA ILE A 58 8.35 -5.57 -1.49
C ILE A 58 8.01 -6.95 -2.05
N GLU A 59 8.41 -8.04 -1.40
CA GLU A 59 8.06 -9.41 -1.80
C GLU A 59 6.54 -9.61 -1.90
N ARG A 60 5.78 -9.16 -0.89
CA ARG A 60 4.32 -9.24 -0.91
C ARG A 60 3.71 -8.43 -2.04
N LEU A 61 4.29 -7.27 -2.36
CA LEU A 61 3.79 -6.39 -3.40
C LEU A 61 4.06 -6.98 -4.80
N LEU A 62 5.21 -7.63 -5.00
CA LEU A 62 5.52 -8.35 -6.24
C LEU A 62 4.58 -9.53 -6.49
N MET A 63 4.13 -10.21 -5.44
CA MET A 63 3.14 -11.29 -5.54
C MET A 63 1.74 -10.82 -5.99
N LEU A 64 1.44 -9.52 -6.00
CA LEU A 64 0.15 -8.99 -6.46
C LEU A 64 -0.01 -9.01 -8.00
N HIS A 65 1.08 -9.21 -8.75
CA HIS A 65 1.10 -9.16 -10.21
C HIS A 65 0.95 -10.54 -10.89
N HIS A 66 0.81 -11.62 -10.12
CA HIS A 66 0.40 -12.93 -10.62
C HIS A 66 -1.11 -13.13 -10.48
#